data_AF-A0A9D7NK83-F1
#
_entry.id   AF-A0A9D7NK83-F1
#
_cell.length_a   1.000
_cell.length_b   1.000
_cell.length_c   1.000
_cell.angle_alpha   90.00
_cell.angle_beta   90.00
_cell.angle_gamma   90.00
#
_symmetry.space_group_name_H-M   'P 1'
#
loop_
_entity.id
_entity.type
_entity.pdbx_description
1 polymer ?
#
loop_
_entity_poly.entity_id
_entity_poly.type
_entity_poly.pdbx_seq_one_letter_code
_entity_poly.pdbx_strand_id
1 'polypeptide(L)'
;MKSLQPIAFVVSLLGLLSLLWVNLATLFGKPAPFEVSFIGIFLSMFPLWAFTIVYLQKTRPPIPEAEANQMSKLRQIQYYLGNPPNWAMIVLALFYAYLLYSAVLYLNGGSVDPEYVNGQYQFFNHGNITYFTEEEYQVQHRLHLRSITGVFMGFFAVSTVALGPWQR
;
A
#
# COMPACT_ATOMS: atom_id res chain seq x y z
N MET A 1 19.01 -15.59 2.88
CA MET A 1 17.95 -14.95 2.05
C MET A 1 16.75 -15.87 1.84
N LYS A 2 16.91 -17.09 1.31
CA LYS A 2 15.80 -18.07 1.23
C LYS A 2 15.17 -18.38 2.60
N SER A 3 15.97 -18.38 3.68
CA SER A 3 15.48 -18.55 5.06
C SER A 3 14.61 -17.40 5.57
N LEU A 4 14.79 -16.18 5.05
CA LEU A 4 14.05 -14.98 5.47
C LEU A 4 12.83 -14.69 4.60
N GLN A 5 12.75 -15.29 3.40
CA GLN A 5 11.63 -15.12 2.48
C GLN A 5 10.27 -15.43 3.13
N PRO A 6 10.07 -16.56 3.86
CA PRO A 6 8.76 -16.87 4.45
C PRO A 6 8.34 -15.84 5.50
N ILE A 7 9.30 -15.35 6.30
CA ILE A 7 9.05 -14.32 7.32
C ILE A 7 8.63 -13.02 6.62
N ALA A 8 9.40 -12.57 5.63
CA ALA A 8 9.10 -11.37 4.87
C ALA A 8 7.76 -11.47 4.13
N PHE A 9 7.41 -12.65 3.59
CA PHE A 9 6.09 -12.91 3.02
C PHE A 9 4.97 -12.74 4.05
N VAL A 10 5.07 -13.38 5.22
CA VAL A 10 4.05 -13.26 6.27
C VAL A 10 3.91 -11.82 6.74
N VAL A 11 5.03 -11.12 6.97
CA VAL A 11 5.01 -9.69 7.33
C VAL A 11 4.32 -8.86 6.24
N SER A 12 4.62 -9.12 4.97
CA SER A 12 3.99 -8.39 3.86
C SER A 12 2.49 -8.64 3.77
N LEU A 13 2.06 -9.90 3.97
CA LEU A 13 0.66 -10.28 3.93
C LEU A 13 -0.11 -9.69 5.12
N LEU A 14 0.45 -9.75 6.32
CA LEU A 14 -0.18 -9.15 7.51
C LEU A 14 -0.27 -7.63 7.40
N GLY A 15 0.75 -6.97 6.84
CA GLY A 15 0.71 -5.55 6.53
C GLY A 15 -0.42 -5.23 5.55
N LEU A 16 -0.52 -5.99 4.44
CA LEU A 16 -1.59 -5.83 3.45
C LEU A 16 -2.99 -6.01 4.07
N LEU A 17 -3.20 -7.09 4.84
CA LEU A 17 -4.50 -7.40 5.44
C LEU A 17 -4.89 -6.37 6.50
N SER A 18 -3.94 -5.90 7.31
CA SER A 18 -4.17 -4.86 8.31
C SER A 18 -4.62 -3.55 7.66
N LEU A 19 -3.93 -3.12 6.60
CA LEU A 19 -4.29 -1.89 5.88
C LEU A 19 -5.60 -2.04 5.10
N LEU A 20 -5.88 -3.23 4.57
CA LEU A 20 -7.16 -3.54 3.94
C LEU A 20 -8.31 -3.44 4.96
N TRP A 21 -8.12 -3.93 6.19
CA TRP A 21 -9.12 -3.80 7.25
C TRP A 21 -9.40 -2.33 7.59
N VAL A 22 -8.36 -1.50 7.72
CA VAL A 22 -8.53 -0.04 7.90
C VAL A 22 -9.34 0.56 6.75
N ASN A 23 -8.99 0.24 5.50
CA ASN A 23 -9.71 0.75 4.33
C ASN A 23 -11.19 0.34 4.31
N LEU A 24 -11.48 -0.92 4.62
CA LEU A 24 -12.85 -1.41 4.65
C LEU A 24 -13.65 -0.75 5.78
N ALA A 25 -13.09 -0.67 6.99
CA ALA A 25 -13.76 -0.03 8.12
C ALA A 25 -14.13 1.43 7.80
N THR A 26 -13.15 2.20 7.33
CA THR A 26 -13.32 3.62 6.98
C THR A 26 -14.22 3.83 5.76
N LEU A 27 -14.22 2.90 4.79
CA LEU A 27 -15.14 2.92 3.64
C LEU A 27 -16.60 2.74 4.09
N PHE A 28 -16.84 1.88 5.09
CA PHE A 28 -18.17 1.69 5.68
C PHE A 28 -18.53 2.73 6.75
N GLY A 29 -17.79 3.85 6.83
CA GLY A 29 -18.06 4.94 7.77
C GLY A 29 -17.72 4.61 9.23
N LYS A 30 -17.05 3.48 9.50
CA LYS A 30 -16.61 3.11 10.84
C LYS A 30 -15.24 3.74 11.15
N PRO A 31 -14.90 3.96 12.43
CA PRO A 31 -13.55 4.35 12.82
C PRO A 31 -12.54 3.28 12.41
N ALA A 32 -11.27 3.68 12.26
CA ALA A 32 -10.20 2.74 12.04
C ALA A 32 -10.08 1.77 13.23
N PRO A 33 -9.84 0.46 12.99
CA PRO A 33 -9.76 -0.54 14.06
C PRO A 33 -8.55 -0.37 14.98
N PHE A 34 -7.55 0.42 14.56
CA PHE A 34 -6.36 0.78 15.33
C PHE A 34 -5.81 2.11 14.80
N GLU A 35 -4.94 2.74 15.58
CA GLU A 35 -4.28 3.98 15.20
C GLU A 35 -3.30 3.74 14.03
N VAL A 36 -3.41 4.59 13.01
CA VAL A 36 -2.59 4.49 11.81
C VAL A 36 -1.71 5.72 11.70
N SER A 37 -0.40 5.49 11.84
CA SER A 37 0.61 6.53 11.61
C SER A 37 1.28 6.30 10.27
N PHE A 38 1.36 7.36 9.45
CA PHE A 38 2.14 7.35 8.21
C PHE A 38 3.59 6.87 8.44
N ILE A 39 4.25 7.42 9.46
CA ILE A 39 5.64 7.09 9.81
C ILE A 39 5.75 5.62 10.21
N GLY A 40 4.81 5.12 11.01
CA GLY A 40 4.78 3.71 11.43
C GLY A 40 4.64 2.74 10.25
N ILE A 41 3.74 3.04 9.31
CA ILE A 41 3.58 2.23 8.09
C ILE A 41 4.84 2.30 7.23
N PHE A 42 5.39 3.50 7.02
CA PHE A 42 6.57 3.70 6.19
C PHE A 42 7.79 2.95 6.74
N LEU A 43 8.06 3.04 8.05
CA LEU A 43 9.18 2.35 8.69
C LEU A 43 9.06 0.82 8.63
N SER A 44 7.84 0.30 8.58
CA SER A 44 7.59 -1.14 8.42
C SER A 44 7.73 -1.59 6.96
N MET A 45 7.21 -0.78 6.04
CA MET A 45 7.18 -1.06 4.60
C MET A 45 8.57 -0.95 3.97
N PHE A 46 9.32 0.11 4.29
CA PHE A 46 10.60 0.42 3.65
C PHE A 46 11.64 -0.71 3.71
N PRO A 47 12.00 -1.27 4.88
CA PRO A 47 12.95 -2.38 4.95
C PRO A 47 12.43 -3.65 4.28
N LEU A 48 11.12 -3.91 4.34
CA LEU A 48 10.50 -5.05 3.66
C LEU A 48 10.58 -4.90 2.12
N TRP A 49 10.33 -3.70 1.62
CA TRP A 49 10.41 -3.41 0.19
C TRP A 49 11.84 -3.48 -0.33
N ALA A 50 12.80 -2.92 0.42
CA ALA A 50 14.23 -3.06 0.13
C ALA A 50 14.66 -4.54 0.09
N PHE A 51 14.23 -5.34 1.09
CA PHE A 51 14.47 -6.78 1.09
C PHE A 51 13.87 -7.47 -0.14
N THR A 52 12.63 -7.11 -0.52
CA THR A 52 11.94 -7.67 -1.69
C THR A 52 12.74 -7.43 -2.97
N ILE A 53 13.21 -6.20 -3.19
CA ILE A 53 14.03 -5.85 -4.37
C ILE A 53 15.31 -6.67 -4.39
N VAL A 54 16.05 -6.69 -3.28
CA VAL A 54 17.32 -7.42 -3.19
C VAL A 54 17.09 -8.92 -3.38
N TYR A 55 15.99 -9.47 -2.85
CA TYR A 55 15.61 -10.86 -3.05
C TYR A 55 15.35 -11.19 -4.52
N LEU A 56 14.56 -10.38 -5.22
CA LEU A 56 14.26 -10.60 -6.64
C LEU A 56 15.53 -10.48 -7.49
N GLN A 57 16.34 -9.45 -7.28
CA GLN A 57 17.61 -9.26 -8.01
C GLN A 57 18.54 -10.47 -7.89
N LYS A 58 18.62 -11.10 -6.71
CA LYS A 58 19.49 -12.27 -6.51
C LYS A 58 18.87 -13.59 -6.99
N THR A 59 17.56 -13.66 -7.16
CA THR A 59 16.88 -14.92 -7.52
C THR A 59 16.38 -14.94 -8.96
N ARG A 60 16.35 -13.80 -9.64
CA ARG A 60 15.83 -13.64 -11.01
C ARG A 60 16.89 -12.95 -11.88
N PRO A 61 17.76 -13.72 -12.56
CA PRO A 61 18.70 -13.14 -13.52
C PRO A 61 17.94 -12.43 -14.65
N PRO A 62 18.54 -11.42 -15.30
CA PRO A 62 17.92 -10.75 -16.45
C PRO A 62 17.56 -11.76 -17.54
N ILE A 63 16.39 -11.61 -18.15
CA ILE A 63 15.98 -12.44 -19.28
C ILE A 63 16.82 -12.02 -20.51
N PRO A 64 17.51 -12.95 -21.21
CA PRO A 64 18.19 -12.64 -22.46
C PRO A 64 17.24 -12.02 -23.49
N GLU A 65 17.69 -11.04 -24.28
CA GLU A 65 16.83 -10.29 -25.22
C GLU A 65 16.10 -11.20 -26.22
N ALA A 66 16.76 -12.26 -26.68
CA ALA A 66 16.18 -13.24 -27.60
C ALA A 66 14.96 -13.97 -26.98
N GLU A 67 15.01 -14.31 -25.69
CA GLU A 67 13.91 -14.94 -24.97
C GLU A 67 12.84 -13.92 -24.58
N ALA A 68 13.25 -12.72 -24.17
CA ALA A 68 12.34 -11.64 -23.81
C ALA A 68 11.41 -11.28 -24.98
N ASN A 69 11.93 -11.21 -26.21
CA ASN A 69 11.14 -10.89 -27.41
C ASN A 69 10.10 -11.97 -27.77
N GLN A 70 10.28 -13.21 -27.28
CA GLN A 70 9.34 -14.31 -27.48
C GLN A 70 8.28 -14.38 -26.37
N MET A 71 8.50 -13.69 -25.25
CA MET A 71 7.57 -13.69 -24.11
C MET A 71 6.60 -12.52 -24.18
N SER A 72 5.31 -12.80 -23.92
CA SER A 72 4.33 -11.74 -23.66
C SER A 72 4.78 -10.85 -22.50
N LYS A 73 4.40 -9.57 -22.51
CA LYS A 73 4.74 -8.61 -21.44
C LYS A 73 4.27 -9.08 -20.06
N LEU A 74 3.10 -9.71 -19.98
CA LEU A 74 2.60 -10.28 -18.72
C LEU A 74 3.54 -11.36 -18.16
N ARG A 75 4.03 -12.27 -19.01
CA ARG A 75 4.98 -13.31 -18.59
C ARG A 75 6.31 -12.73 -18.15
N GLN A 76 6.79 -11.66 -18.79
CA GLN A 76 7.99 -10.95 -18.35
C GLN A 76 7.80 -10.36 -16.95
N ILE A 77 6.66 -9.69 -16.71
CA ILE A 77 6.32 -9.13 -15.39
C ILE A 77 6.23 -10.24 -14.34
N GLN A 78 5.55 -11.35 -14.65
CA GLN A 78 5.46 -12.51 -13.76
C GLN A 78 6.85 -13.04 -13.41
N TYR A 79 7.74 -13.18 -14.37
CA TYR A 79 9.11 -13.63 -14.13
C TYR A 79 9.85 -12.75 -13.11
N TYR A 80 9.82 -11.43 -13.32
CA TYR A 80 10.48 -10.49 -12.40
C TYR A 80 9.81 -10.44 -11.03
N LEU A 81 8.53 -10.79 -10.92
CA LEU A 81 7.81 -10.92 -9.65
C LEU A 81 7.86 -12.33 -9.04
N GLY A 82 8.69 -13.22 -9.56
CA GLY A 82 8.90 -14.54 -8.97
C GLY A 82 7.92 -15.63 -9.43
N ASN A 83 7.38 -15.50 -10.64
CA ASN A 83 6.42 -16.40 -11.29
C ASN A 83 5.10 -16.61 -10.50
N PRO A 84 4.41 -15.54 -10.07
CA PRO A 84 3.11 -15.68 -9.43
C PRO A 84 2.05 -16.21 -10.40
N PRO A 85 1.06 -16.98 -9.91
CA PRO A 85 -0.04 -17.45 -10.73
C PRO A 85 -0.89 -16.28 -11.25
N ASN A 86 -1.62 -16.50 -12.35
CA ASN A 86 -2.41 -15.45 -13.01
C ASN A 86 -3.41 -14.76 -12.07
N TRP A 87 -4.06 -15.50 -11.16
CA TRP A 87 -5.01 -14.89 -10.22
C TRP A 87 -4.32 -13.90 -9.26
N ALA A 88 -3.08 -14.18 -8.84
CA ALA A 88 -2.31 -13.28 -7.99
C ALA A 88 -1.93 -12.00 -8.73
N MET A 89 -1.66 -12.10 -10.04
CA MET A 89 -1.45 -10.95 -10.90
C MET A 89 -2.71 -10.08 -11.05
N ILE A 90 -3.89 -10.70 -11.17
CA ILE A 90 -5.17 -9.98 -11.21
C ILE A 90 -5.39 -9.22 -9.89
N VAL A 91 -5.20 -9.90 -8.76
CA VAL A 91 -5.32 -9.27 -7.43
C VAL A 91 -4.32 -8.14 -7.26
N LEU A 92 -3.07 -8.32 -7.70
CA LEU A 92 -2.05 -7.28 -7.69
C LEU A 92 -2.47 -6.06 -8.53
N ALA A 93 -3.03 -6.29 -9.72
CA ALA A 93 -3.50 -5.20 -10.59
C ALA A 93 -4.63 -4.40 -9.92
N LEU A 94 -5.54 -5.06 -9.19
CA LEU A 94 -6.59 -4.39 -8.41
C LEU A 94 -6.01 -3.52 -7.28
N PHE A 95 -5.05 -4.05 -6.52
CA PHE A 95 -4.36 -3.25 -5.48
C PHE A 95 -3.56 -2.10 -6.08
N TYR A 96 -2.95 -2.28 -7.24
CA TYR A 96 -2.21 -1.23 -7.92
C TYR A 96 -3.14 -0.12 -8.44
N ALA A 97 -4.28 -0.49 -9.05
CA ALA A 97 -5.31 0.47 -9.43
C ALA A 97 -5.85 1.23 -8.21
N TYR A 98 -6.06 0.54 -7.08
CA TYR A 98 -6.48 1.17 -5.84
C TYR A 98 -5.42 2.10 -5.25
N LEU A 99 -4.13 1.75 -5.35
CA LEU A 99 -3.02 2.63 -4.99
C LEU A 99 -3.06 3.93 -5.80
N LEU A 100 -3.26 3.86 -7.12
CA LEU A 100 -3.33 5.05 -7.98
C LEU A 100 -4.50 5.94 -7.60
N TYR A 101 -5.69 5.35 -7.40
CA TYR A 101 -6.86 6.07 -6.91
C TYR A 101 -6.59 6.73 -5.55
N SER A 102 -5.96 6.01 -4.63
CA SER A 102 -5.63 6.50 -3.30
C SER A 102 -4.57 7.61 -3.32
N ALA A 103 -3.60 7.55 -4.25
CA ALA A 103 -2.63 8.61 -4.46
C ALA A 103 -3.30 9.90 -4.96
N VAL A 104 -4.26 9.79 -5.89
CA VAL A 104 -5.07 10.94 -6.33
C VAL A 104 -5.86 11.52 -5.14
N LEU A 105 -6.48 10.68 -4.31
CA LEU A 105 -7.17 11.16 -3.11
C LEU A 105 -6.23 11.82 -2.11
N TYR A 106 -5.02 11.29 -1.92
CA TYR A 106 -4.05 11.85 -0.98
C TYR A 106 -3.58 13.23 -1.43
N LEU A 107 -3.27 13.39 -2.72
CA LEU A 107 -2.84 14.67 -3.29
C LEU A 107 -3.95 15.74 -3.25
N ASN A 108 -5.21 15.34 -3.31
CA ASN A 108 -6.36 16.26 -3.28
C ASN A 108 -6.99 16.43 -1.88
N GLY A 109 -6.71 15.52 -0.95
CA GLY A 109 -7.45 15.37 0.31
C GLY A 109 -6.86 16.10 1.51
N GLY A 110 -5.65 16.67 1.40
CA GLY A 110 -4.97 17.41 2.47
C GLY A 110 -4.60 16.56 3.70
N SER A 111 -3.48 16.89 4.34
CA SER A 111 -3.16 16.37 5.68
C SER A 111 -4.10 17.05 6.66
N VAL A 112 -4.81 16.31 7.51
CA VAL A 112 -5.73 16.90 8.50
C VAL A 112 -5.24 16.50 9.89
N ASP A 113 -4.23 17.21 10.36
CA ASP A 113 -3.90 17.31 11.79
C ASP A 113 -4.56 18.59 12.31
N PRO A 114 -5.83 18.58 12.70
CA PRO A 114 -6.50 19.79 13.18
C PRO A 114 -6.20 20.01 14.66
N GLU A 115 -6.28 21.27 15.06
CA GLU A 115 -6.37 21.65 16.47
C GLU A 115 -7.84 21.77 16.87
N TYR A 116 -8.21 21.21 18.02
CA TYR A 116 -9.56 21.38 18.56
C TYR A 116 -9.61 22.59 19.48
N VAL A 117 -10.26 23.66 19.04
CA VAL A 117 -10.31 24.94 19.76
C VAL A 117 -11.74 25.48 19.73
N ASN A 118 -12.29 25.82 20.90
CA ASN A 118 -13.63 26.38 21.07
C ASN A 118 -14.78 25.53 20.46
N GLY A 119 -14.68 24.20 20.53
CA GLY A 119 -15.74 23.32 20.04
C GLY A 119 -15.71 23.02 18.54
N GLN A 120 -14.66 23.44 17.84
CA GLN A 120 -14.49 23.25 16.40
C GLN A 120 -13.09 22.71 16.09
N TYR A 121 -12.98 21.92 15.03
CA TYR A 121 -11.69 21.54 14.48
C TYR A 121 -11.17 22.64 13.56
N GLN A 122 -9.96 23.10 13.82
CA GLN A 122 -9.29 24.16 13.09
C GLN A 122 -8.11 23.57 12.33
N PHE A 123 -8.07 23.81 11.02
CA PHE A 123 -6.94 23.44 10.19
C PHE A 123 -6.19 24.68 9.72
N PHE A 124 -4.91 24.77 10.07
CA PHE A 124 -4.03 25.86 9.65
C PHE A 124 -3.30 25.45 8.37
N ASN A 125 -3.64 26.08 7.25
CA ASN A 125 -3.01 25.85 5.96
C ASN A 125 -2.53 27.15 5.33
N HIS A 126 -1.21 27.34 5.20
CA HIS A 126 -0.61 28.51 4.55
C HIS A 126 -1.21 29.87 4.99
N GLY A 127 -1.49 30.03 6.28
CA GLY A 127 -2.06 31.26 6.86
C GLY A 127 -3.59 31.36 6.83
N ASN A 128 -4.30 30.38 6.26
CA ASN A 128 -5.76 30.30 6.28
C ASN A 128 -6.22 29.26 7.32
N ILE A 129 -7.23 29.64 8.11
CA ILE A 129 -7.89 28.75 9.07
C ILE A 129 -9.16 28.22 8.42
N THR A 130 -9.25 26.90 8.26
CA THR A 130 -10.48 26.22 7.83
C THR A 130 -11.13 25.58 9.05
N TYR A 131 -12.42 25.85 9.25
CA TYR A 131 -13.19 25.32 10.38
C TYR A 131 -14.01 24.12 9.91
N PHE A 132 -14.03 23.08 10.72
CA PHE A 132 -14.84 21.89 10.50
C PHE A 132 -15.69 21.58 11.73
N THR A 133 -16.92 21.14 11.49
CA THR A 133 -17.70 20.40 12.48
C THR A 133 -17.04 19.03 12.74
N GLU A 134 -17.38 18.39 13.86
CA GLU A 134 -16.94 17.01 14.14
C GLU A 134 -17.29 16.06 12.99
N GLU A 135 -18.50 16.17 12.44
CA GLU A 135 -18.94 15.30 11.36
C GLU A 135 -18.11 15.47 10.08
N GLU A 136 -17.85 16.71 9.68
CA GLU A 136 -17.00 17.03 8.53
C GLU A 136 -15.55 16.58 8.77
N TYR A 137 -15.01 16.80 9.96
CA TYR A 137 -13.69 16.32 10.34
C TYR A 137 -13.60 14.80 10.20
N GLN A 138 -14.56 14.06 10.76
CA GLN A 138 -14.56 12.60 10.70
C GLN A 138 -14.68 12.06 9.27
N VAL A 139 -15.42 12.75 8.39
CA VAL A 139 -15.45 12.42 6.95
C VAL A 139 -14.09 12.62 6.30
N GLN A 140 -13.44 13.77 6.52
CA GLN A 140 -12.13 14.07 5.95
C GLN A 140 -11.03 13.16 6.52
N HIS A 141 -11.06 12.92 7.83
CA HIS A 141 -10.12 12.04 8.51
C HIS A 141 -10.20 10.60 7.98
N ARG A 142 -11.41 10.06 7.80
CA ARG A 142 -11.58 8.73 7.18
C ARG A 142 -11.09 8.70 5.73
N LEU A 143 -11.32 9.76 4.95
CA LEU A 143 -10.83 9.86 3.57
C LEU A 143 -9.30 9.89 3.53
N HIS A 144 -8.68 10.66 4.42
CA HIS A 144 -7.24 10.76 4.59
C HIS A 144 -6.61 9.42 5.00
N LEU A 145 -7.21 8.72 5.98
CA LEU A 145 -6.76 7.40 6.38
C LEU A 145 -6.84 6.40 5.21
N ARG A 146 -7.95 6.40 4.45
CA ARG A 146 -8.10 5.55 3.26
C ARG A 146 -7.05 5.85 2.20
N SER A 147 -6.78 7.13 1.94
CA SER A 147 -5.81 7.52 0.92
C SER A 147 -4.39 7.08 1.29
N ILE A 148 -3.94 7.33 2.52
CA ILE A 148 -2.63 6.88 3.01
C ILE A 148 -2.53 5.36 2.96
N THR A 149 -3.46 4.67 3.62
CA THR A 149 -3.40 3.20 3.74
C THR A 149 -3.53 2.53 2.38
N GLY A 150 -4.36 3.04 1.48
CA GLY A 150 -4.51 2.54 0.12
C GLY A 150 -3.24 2.70 -0.73
N VAL A 151 -2.48 3.79 -0.55
CA VAL A 151 -1.15 3.94 -1.18
C VAL A 151 -0.20 2.84 -0.70
N PHE A 152 -0.08 2.65 0.62
CA PHE A 152 0.84 1.65 1.17
C PHE A 152 0.43 0.20 0.87
N MET A 153 -0.86 -0.09 0.75
CA MET A 153 -1.36 -1.43 0.36
C MET A 153 -0.74 -1.93 -0.93
N GLY A 154 -0.54 -1.07 -1.94
CA GLY A 154 0.08 -1.51 -3.19
C GLY A 154 1.52 -2.01 -3.00
N PHE A 155 2.31 -1.38 -2.12
CA PHE A 155 3.68 -1.82 -1.81
C PHE A 155 3.67 -3.18 -1.09
N PHE A 156 2.81 -3.33 -0.09
CA PHE A 156 2.66 -4.61 0.62
C PHE A 156 2.12 -5.70 -0.31
N ALA A 157 1.22 -5.38 -1.25
CA ALA A 157 0.72 -6.31 -2.25
C ALA A 157 1.84 -6.78 -3.20
N VAL A 158 2.67 -5.86 -3.70
CA VAL A 158 3.84 -6.21 -4.52
C VAL A 158 4.78 -7.14 -3.75
N SER A 159 5.12 -6.82 -2.50
CA SER A 159 5.97 -7.69 -1.67
C SER A 159 5.35 -9.06 -1.39
N THR A 160 4.04 -9.10 -1.10
CA THR A 160 3.30 -10.36 -0.87
C THR A 160 3.35 -11.24 -2.11
N VAL A 161 3.13 -10.64 -3.29
CA VAL A 161 3.18 -11.35 -4.57
C VAL A 161 4.61 -11.74 -4.92
N ALA A 162 5.60 -10.88 -4.71
CA ALA A 162 6.99 -11.19 -5.04
C ALA A 162 7.60 -12.30 -4.17
N LEU A 163 7.23 -12.34 -2.89
CA LEU A 163 7.79 -13.25 -1.90
C LEU A 163 6.94 -14.49 -1.67
N GLY A 164 5.77 -14.57 -2.31
CA GLY A 164 4.86 -15.71 -2.20
C GLY A 164 5.55 -17.04 -2.54
N PRO A 165 5.19 -18.14 -1.86
CA PRO A 165 5.74 -19.47 -2.12
C PRO A 165 5.07 -20.09 -3.36
N TRP A 166 5.12 -19.38 -4.49
CA TRP A 166 4.62 -19.91 -5.76
C TRP A 166 5.43 -21.13 -6.16
N GLN A 167 4.75 -22.16 -6.63
CA GLN A 167 5.38 -23.39 -7.09
C GLN A 167 6.47 -23.03 -8.11
N ARG A 168 7.69 -23.52 -7.85
CA ARG A 168 8.83 -23.32 -8.74
C ARG A 168 8.77 -24.27 -9.92
#